data_AF-A0A6M3MFK3-F1
#
_entry.id   AF-A0A6M3MFK3-F1
#
_cell.length_a   1.000
_cell.length_b   1.000
_cell.length_c   1.000
_cell.angle_alpha   90.00
_cell.angle_beta   90.00
_cell.angle_gamma   90.00
#
_symmetry.space_group_name_H-M   'P 1'
#
loop_
_entity.id
_entity.type
_entity.pdbx_description
1 polymer ?
#
loop_
_entity_poly.entity_id
_entity_poly.type
_entity_poly.pdbx_seq_one_letter_code
_entity_poly.pdbx_strand_id
1 'polypeptide(L)' 'MSYPKWDTGRGKWTIKKVLKNVIQANGGEMPVEDLLAQMSQRGYLKEPLRRSLEALDVEVTDGVARLR' A
#
# COMPACT_ATOMS: atom_id res chain seq x y z
N MET A 1 -21.89 -17.23 -5.06
CA MET A 1 -20.61 -16.88 -4.43
C MET A 1 -20.67 -15.42 -4.00
N SER A 2 -20.97 -15.16 -2.72
CA SER A 2 -20.93 -13.79 -2.17
C SER A 2 -19.48 -13.41 -1.93
N TYR A 3 -18.98 -12.44 -2.68
CA TYR A 3 -17.74 -11.73 -2.34
C TYR A 3 -17.89 -11.18 -0.91
N PRO A 4 -16.96 -11.46 0.02
CA PRO A 4 -17.06 -10.91 1.36
C PRO A 4 -17.05 -9.39 1.24
N LYS A 5 -18.14 -8.75 1.70
CA LYS A 5 -18.24 -7.30 1.84
C LYS A 5 -16.98 -6.86 2.58
N TRP A 6 -16.12 -6.14 1.87
CA TRP A 6 -14.98 -5.46 2.45
C TRP A 6 -15.48 -4.65 3.65
N ASP A 7 -15.14 -5.16 4.82
CA ASP A 7 -15.30 -4.51 6.09
C ASP A 7 -14.38 -3.26 6.03
N THR A 8 -14.93 -2.12 5.65
CA THR A 8 -14.19 -0.93 5.17
C THR A 8 -13.24 -0.34 6.23
N GLY A 9 -13.48 -0.61 7.52
CA GLY A 9 -12.55 -0.28 8.61
C GLY A 9 -11.38 -1.27 8.73
N ARG A 10 -11.66 -2.57 8.59
CA ARG A 10 -10.65 -3.65 8.66
C ARG A 10 -9.74 -3.65 7.42
N GLY A 11 -10.31 -3.38 6.24
CA GLY A 11 -9.57 -3.30 4.97
C GLY A 11 -8.51 -2.19 4.99
N LYS A 12 -8.85 -1.00 5.51
CA LYS A 12 -7.90 0.12 5.65
C LYS A 12 -6.72 -0.22 6.57
N TRP A 13 -7.00 -0.80 7.73
CA TRP A 13 -5.95 -1.26 8.66
C TRP A 13 -5.08 -2.36 8.04
N THR A 14 -5.68 -3.26 7.25
CA THR A 14 -4.97 -4.35 6.59
C THR A 14 -4.05 -3.82 5.49
N ILE A 15 -4.52 -2.90 4.65
CA ILE A 15 -3.70 -2.26 3.60
C ILE A 15 -2.52 -1.50 4.22
N LYS A 16 -2.77 -0.70 5.27
CA LYS A 16 -1.70 0.02 5.98
C LYS A 16 -0.63 -0.95 6.51
N LYS A 17 -1.07 -2.05 7.15
CA LYS A 17 -0.16 -3.08 7.69
C LYS A 17 0.63 -3.78 6.58
N VAL A 18 -0.01 -4.09 5.46
CA VAL A 18 0.65 -4.73 4.31
C VAL A 18 1.66 -3.79 3.68
N LEU A 19 1.30 -2.53 3.41
CA LEU A 19 2.23 -1.52 2.89
C LEU A 19 3.43 -1.34 3.81
N LYS A 20 3.18 -1.18 5.11
CA LYS A 20 4.23 -1.04 6.11
C LYS A 20 5.18 -2.25 6.09
N ASN A 21 4.64 -3.46 6.09
CA ASN A 21 5.45 -4.67 6.01
C ASN A 21 6.26 -4.76 4.72
N VAL A 22 5.69 -4.36 3.58
CA VAL A 22 6.39 -4.38 2.29
C VAL A 22 7.53 -3.35 2.28
N ILE A 23 7.28 -2.11 2.69
CA ILE A 23 8.31 -1.06 2.74
C ILE A 23 9.42 -1.44 3.74
N GLN A 24 9.06 -1.94 4.93
CA GLN A 24 10.05 -2.39 5.92
C GLN A 24 10.87 -3.59 5.44
N ALA A 25 10.25 -4.55 4.74
CA ALA A 25 10.96 -5.69 4.16
C ALA A 25 11.96 -5.27 3.07
N ASN A 26 11.76 -4.12 2.45
CA ASN A 26 12.67 -3.54 1.45
C ASN A 26 13.66 -2.52 2.05
N GLY A 27 13.83 -2.49 3.37
CA GLY A 27 14.82 -1.63 4.04
C GLY A 27 14.29 -0.27 4.50
N GLY A 28 12.97 -0.04 4.45
CA GLY A 28 12.34 1.19 4.93
C GLY A 28 12.02 2.21 3.85
N GLU A 29 12.53 2.01 2.64
CA GLU A 29 12.25 2.80 1.45
C GLU A 29 12.21 1.90 0.21
N MET A 30 11.36 2.22 -0.77
CA MET A 30 11.35 1.54 -2.05
C MET A 30 10.67 2.36 -3.16
N PRO A 31 10.96 2.12 -4.45
CA PRO A 31 10.28 2.82 -5.53
C PRO A 31 8.76 2.65 -5.47
N VAL A 32 8.02 3.73 -5.72
CA VAL A 32 6.55 3.71 -5.72
C VAL A 32 6.03 2.71 -6.75
N GLU A 33 6.62 2.65 -7.93
CA GLU A 33 6.20 1.71 -8.98
C GLU A 33 6.36 0.26 -8.54
N ASP A 34 7.44 -0.09 -7.85
CA ASP A 34 7.67 -1.43 -7.29
C ASP A 34 6.69 -1.74 -6.16
N LEU A 35 6.42 -0.76 -5.29
CA LEU A 35 5.43 -0.89 -4.21
C LEU A 35 4.05 -1.15 -4.79
N LEU A 36 3.64 -0.37 -5.81
CA LEU A 36 2.37 -0.54 -6.51
C LEU A 36 2.31 -1.87 -7.27
N ALA A 37 3.43 -2.33 -7.86
CA ALA A 37 3.51 -3.62 -8.53
C ALA A 37 3.33 -4.79 -7.54
N GLN A 38 4.02 -4.78 -6.40
CA GLN A 38 3.88 -5.79 -5.36
C GLN A 38 2.46 -5.81 -4.77
N MET A 39 1.87 -4.64 -4.60
CA MET A 39 0.49 -4.52 -4.11
C MET A 39 -0.51 -4.99 -5.16
N SER A 40 -0.25 -4.73 -6.44
CA SER A 40 -1.05 -5.27 -7.56
C SER A 40 -1.02 -6.79 -7.62
N GLN A 41 0.13 -7.43 -7.38
CA GLN A 41 0.23 -8.89 -7.29
C GLN A 41 -0.59 -9.47 -6.14
N ARG A 42 -0.82 -8.69 -5.08
CA ARG A 42 -1.68 -9.06 -3.93
C ARG A 42 -3.16 -8.75 -4.15
N GLY A 43 -3.53 -8.26 -5.33
CA GLY A 43 -4.91 -7.95 -5.72
C GLY A 43 -5.36 -6.51 -5.41
N TYR A 44 -4.42 -5.61 -5.09
CA TYR A 44 -4.75 -4.19 -4.85
C TYR A 44 -4.59 -3.36 -6.13
N LEU A 45 -5.58 -2.51 -6.42
CA LEU A 45 -5.54 -1.65 -7.61
C LEU A 45 -4.54 -0.50 -7.43
N LYS A 46 -3.67 -0.30 -8.43
CA LYS A 46 -2.57 0.69 -8.40
C LYS A 46 -3.06 2.14 -8.22
N GLU A 47 -4.08 2.56 -8.97
CA GLU A 47 -4.58 3.94 -8.95
C GLU A 47 -5.18 4.38 -7.60
N PRO A 48 -6.14 3.65 -7.00
CA PRO A 48 -6.67 4.03 -5.69
C PRO A 48 -5.61 3.89 -4.59
N LEU A 49 -4.66 2.96 -4.74
CA LEU A 49 -3.57 2.80 -3.79
C LEU A 49 -2.63 4.02 -3.83
N ARG A 50 -2.25 4.50 -5.03
CA ARG A 50 -1.41 5.69 -5.20
C ARG A 50 -2.00 6.92 -4.52
N ARG A 51 -3.32 7.14 -4.64
CA ARG A 51 -4.03 8.22 -3.94
C ARG A 51 -4.11 8.00 -2.43
N SER A 52 -4.07 6.74 -1.99
CA SER A 52 -4.17 6.39 -0.57
C SER A 52 -2.82 6.38 0.14
N LEU A 53 -1.67 6.39 -0.57
CA LEU A 53 -0.34 6.35 0.04
C LEU A 53 -0.15 7.47 1.08
N GLU A 54 -0.49 8.71 0.70
CA GLU A 54 -0.42 9.87 1.62
C GLU A 54 -1.32 9.69 2.85
N ALA A 55 -2.52 9.13 2.66
CA ALA A 55 -3.46 8.85 3.75
C ALA A 55 -3.04 7.66 4.64
N LEU A 56 -2.03 6.90 4.23
CA LEU A 56 -1.56 5.68 4.90
C LEU A 56 -0.22 5.88 5.63
N ASP A 57 0.17 7.13 5.89
CA ASP A 57 1.47 7.52 6.47
C ASP A 57 2.66 7.04 5.62
N VAL A 58 2.49 7.00 4.29
CA VAL A 58 3.58 6.78 3.34
C VAL A 58 3.89 8.11 2.68
N GLU A 59 5.11 8.57 2.86
CA GLU A 59 5.63 9.74 2.16
C GLU A 59 6.23 9.29 0.82
N VAL A 60 5.89 10.02 -0.24
CA VAL A 60 6.44 9.78 -1.58
C VAL A 60 7.32 10.97 -1.94
N THR A 61 8.64 10.76 -1.99
CA THR A 61 9.63 11.78 -2.37
C THR A 61 10.46 11.25 -3.54
N ASP A 62 10.62 12.05 -4.60
CA ASP A 62 11.42 11.68 -5.79
C ASP A 62 11.09 10.30 -6.41
N GLY A 63 9.82 9.87 -6.34
CA GLY A 63 9.38 8.56 -6.85
C GLY A 63 9.66 7.38 -5.92
N VAL A 64 10.17 7.63 -4.71
CA VAL A 64 10.42 6.64 -3.67
C VAL A 64 9.36 6.78 -2.57
N ALA A 65 8.76 5.65 -2.18
CA ALA A 65 7.86 5.53 -1.06
C ALA A 65 8.65 5.17 0.21
N ARG A 66 8.52 5.99 1.25
CA ARG A 66 9.05 5.76 2.59
C ARG A 66 7.94 5.86 3.62
N LEU A 67 8.11 5.17 4.74
CA LEU A 67 7.19 5.34 5.87
C LEU A 67 7.49 6.68 6.54
N ARG A 68 6.43 7.41 6.90
CA ARG A 68 6.54 8.62 7.70
C ARG A 68 6.84 8.31 9.17
#